data_AF-A0A261FSU5-F1
#
_entry.id   AF-A0A261FSU5-F1
#
_cell.length_a   1.000
_cell.length_b   1.000
_cell.length_c   1.000
_cell.angle_alpha   90.00
_cell.angle_beta   90.00
_cell.angle_gamma   90.00
#
_symmetry.space_group_name_H-M   'P 1'
#
loop_
_entity.id
_entity.type
_entity.pdbx_description
1 polymer ?
#
loop_
_entity_poly.entity_id
_entity_poly.type
_entity_poly.pdbx_seq_one_letter_code
_entity_poly.pdbx_strand_id
1 'polypeptide(L)'
;MIGRRRDKASRLDSLRQRQRLPEPAAQSDEHLINDMTAPPEPPIALTPEVACSPDTDPEILWHIAWHVPELRRWLVANPQASPELLEYVSQAGGPGVRRALEILLTSIEEG
;
A
#
# COMPACT_ATOMS: atom_id res chain seq x y z
N MET A 1 -59.99 15.81 -35.25
CA MET A 1 -59.65 15.59 -33.82
C MET A 1 -58.59 14.49 -33.76
N ILE A 2 -57.35 14.82 -33.37
CA ILE A 2 -56.63 14.33 -32.16
C ILE A 2 -56.31 12.82 -32.28
N GLY A 3 -55.09 12.27 -32.19
CA GLY A 3 -53.73 12.70 -31.89
C GLY A 3 -52.86 11.42 -32.02
N ARG A 4 -51.64 11.45 -32.58
CA ARG A 4 -50.37 11.33 -31.83
C ARG A 4 -50.44 10.36 -30.63
N ARG A 5 -49.55 9.38 -30.40
CA ARG A 5 -48.11 9.25 -30.69
C ARG A 5 -47.64 7.88 -30.16
N ARG A 6 -46.73 7.23 -30.90
CA ARG A 6 -45.47 6.55 -30.48
C ARG A 6 -45.44 5.80 -29.13
N ASP A 7 -45.39 4.46 -29.19
CA ASP A 7 -45.03 3.55 -28.08
C ASP A 7 -43.80 2.65 -28.36
N LYS A 8 -42.79 3.16 -29.06
CA LYS A 8 -41.55 2.40 -29.34
C LYS A 8 -40.25 3.06 -28.88
N ALA A 9 -40.32 4.22 -28.22
CA ALA A 9 -39.14 4.96 -27.78
C ALA A 9 -38.59 4.52 -26.41
N SER A 10 -39.43 3.99 -25.50
CA SER A 10 -38.97 3.71 -24.12
C SER A 10 -38.04 2.50 -23.98
N ARG A 11 -38.13 1.49 -24.86
CA ARG A 11 -37.33 0.25 -24.70
C ARG A 11 -35.86 0.43 -25.09
N LEU A 12 -35.56 1.34 -26.01
CA LEU A 12 -34.19 1.64 -26.46
C LEU A 12 -33.46 2.56 -25.47
N ASP A 13 -34.18 3.47 -24.82
CA ASP A 13 -33.62 4.35 -23.79
C ASP A 13 -33.09 3.55 -22.58
N SER A 14 -33.85 2.54 -22.13
CA SER A 14 -33.45 1.65 -21.05
C SER A 14 -32.24 0.76 -21.36
N LEU A 15 -31.96 0.49 -22.65
CA LEU A 15 -30.79 -0.30 -23.05
C LEU A 15 -29.52 0.54 -23.15
N ARG A 16 -29.62 1.82 -23.54
CA ARG A 16 -28.49 2.76 -23.45
C ARG A 16 -28.09 3.05 -22.01
N GLN A 17 -29.07 3.10 -21.09
CA GLN A 17 -28.82 3.36 -19.68
C GLN A 17 -28.10 2.20 -18.97
N ARG A 18 -28.29 0.96 -19.46
CA ARG A 18 -27.60 -0.25 -18.94
C ARG A 18 -26.15 -0.42 -19.40
N GLN A 19 -25.72 0.27 -20.46
CA GLN A 19 -24.32 0.26 -20.92
C GLN A 19 -23.49 1.43 -20.37
N ARG A 20 -24.09 2.31 -19.57
CA ARG A 20 -23.32 3.31 -18.83
C ARG A 20 -22.69 2.61 -17.63
N LEU A 21 -21.45 2.15 -17.79
CA LEU A 21 -20.64 1.73 -16.64
C LEU A 21 -20.66 2.88 -15.62
N PRO A 22 -20.72 2.60 -14.30
CA PRO A 22 -20.34 3.61 -13.33
C PRO A 22 -18.91 4.01 -13.69
N GLU A 23 -18.74 5.25 -14.12
CA GLU A 23 -17.43 5.87 -14.16
C GLU A 23 -16.86 5.63 -12.76
N PRO A 24 -15.68 4.99 -12.61
CA PRO A 24 -15.04 5.00 -11.30
C PRO A 24 -14.96 6.47 -10.96
N ALA A 25 -15.60 6.86 -9.86
CA ALA A 25 -15.36 8.17 -9.29
C ALA A 25 -13.84 8.25 -9.24
N ALA A 26 -13.27 9.07 -10.13
CA ALA A 26 -11.95 9.62 -9.96
C ALA A 26 -12.11 10.45 -8.69
N GLN A 27 -12.03 9.75 -7.55
CA GLN A 27 -11.67 10.35 -6.29
C GLN A 27 -10.27 10.85 -6.58
N SER A 28 -10.26 12.09 -7.02
CA SER A 28 -9.12 12.97 -7.06
C SER A 28 -8.42 12.87 -5.71
N ASP A 29 -7.48 11.94 -5.61
CA ASP A 29 -6.39 11.88 -4.63
C ASP A 29 -5.45 13.09 -4.81
N GLU A 30 -5.99 14.26 -5.17
CA GLU A 30 -5.28 15.54 -5.23
C GLU A 30 -5.28 16.25 -3.87
N HIS A 31 -5.81 15.62 -2.81
CA HIS A 31 -5.91 16.21 -1.48
C HIS A 31 -4.83 15.77 -0.47
N LEU A 32 -3.88 14.89 -0.85
CA LEU A 32 -2.84 14.41 0.07
C LEU A 32 -1.48 15.12 -0.08
N ILE A 33 -1.40 16.16 -0.91
CA ILE A 33 -0.18 17.01 -0.97
C ILE A 33 -0.24 18.20 -0.02
N ASN A 34 -1.30 18.33 0.78
CA ASN A 34 -1.42 19.40 1.74
C ASN A 34 -1.05 18.90 3.13
N ASP A 35 0.08 19.43 3.64
CA ASP A 35 0.55 19.39 5.03
C ASP A 35 1.62 18.33 5.40
N MET A 36 2.75 18.32 4.66
CA MET A 36 4.01 17.69 5.11
C MET A 36 4.66 18.39 6.33
N THR A 37 4.05 19.45 6.87
CA THR A 37 4.58 20.25 7.99
C THR A 37 3.86 20.02 9.31
N ALA A 38 2.66 19.46 9.29
CA ALA A 38 1.96 19.04 10.49
C ALA A 38 2.64 17.79 11.07
N PRO A 39 2.92 17.75 12.38
CA PRO A 39 3.37 16.52 13.03
C PRO A 39 2.31 15.42 12.81
N PRO A 40 2.72 14.18 12.54
CA PRO A 40 1.77 13.08 12.31
C PRO A 40 0.82 12.93 13.50
N GLU A 41 -0.46 12.66 13.22
CA GLU A 41 -1.44 12.42 14.29
C GLU A 41 -0.99 11.20 15.15
N PRO A 42 -1.00 11.32 16.49
CA PRO A 42 -0.68 10.20 17.36
C PRO A 42 -1.81 9.14 17.37
N PRO A 43 -1.49 7.84 17.48
CA PRO A 43 -0.15 7.25 17.55
C PRO A 43 0.49 7.09 16.17
N ILE A 44 1.82 7.26 16.10
CA ILE A 44 2.59 7.04 14.87
C ILE A 44 2.29 5.64 14.35
N ALA A 45 1.68 5.55 13.17
CA ALA A 45 1.37 4.28 12.53
C ALA A 45 2.68 3.57 12.14
N LEU A 46 2.75 2.25 12.37
CA LEU A 46 3.83 1.44 11.81
C LEU A 46 3.56 1.24 10.33
N THR A 47 4.40 1.81 9.48
CA THR A 47 4.27 1.77 8.02
C THR A 47 5.54 1.22 7.37
N PRO A 48 5.52 0.86 6.07
CA PRO A 48 6.73 0.51 5.33
C PRO A 48 7.82 1.59 5.38
N GLU A 49 7.43 2.87 5.34
CA GLU A 49 8.35 4.00 5.39
C GLU A 49 9.08 4.04 6.74
N VAL A 50 8.35 3.85 7.85
CA VAL A 50 8.95 3.72 9.19
C VAL A 50 9.85 2.47 9.26
N ALA A 51 9.41 1.35 8.72
CA ALA A 51 10.17 0.10 8.76
C ALA A 51 11.50 0.16 7.99
N CYS A 52 11.59 0.96 6.92
CA CYS A 52 12.82 1.17 6.13
C CYS A 52 13.66 2.38 6.57
N SER A 53 13.12 3.27 7.41
CA SER A 53 13.78 4.53 7.74
C SER A 53 15.07 4.32 8.55
N PRO A 54 16.17 5.03 8.21
CA PRO A 54 17.41 4.97 8.97
C PRO A 54 17.31 5.61 10.36
N ASP A 55 16.27 6.41 10.61
CA ASP A 55 16.05 7.10 11.89
C ASP A 55 15.17 6.29 12.85
N THR A 56 14.70 5.10 12.44
CA THR A 56 13.84 4.26 13.27
C THR A 56 14.66 3.55 14.34
N ASP A 57 14.24 3.71 15.60
CA ASP A 57 14.87 3.08 16.75
C ASP A 57 14.89 1.53 16.62
N PRO A 58 16.03 0.88 16.91
CA PRO A 58 16.13 -0.58 16.93
C PRO A 58 15.04 -1.31 17.73
N GLU A 59 14.56 -0.76 18.85
CA GLU A 59 13.47 -1.34 19.62
C GLU A 59 12.15 -1.40 18.82
N ILE A 60 11.88 -0.37 18.01
CA ILE A 60 10.71 -0.32 17.13
C ILE A 60 10.86 -1.34 15.99
N LEU A 61 12.07 -1.54 15.47
CA LEU A 61 12.32 -2.57 14.46
C LEU A 61 12.03 -3.98 14.99
N TRP A 62 12.46 -4.29 16.21
CA TRP A 62 12.11 -5.56 16.88
C TRP A 62 10.61 -5.68 17.15
N HIS A 63 9.96 -4.59 17.54
CA HIS A 63 8.51 -4.57 17.71
C HIS A 63 7.78 -4.90 16.40
N ILE A 64 8.19 -4.30 15.27
CA ILE A 64 7.66 -4.62 13.94
C ILE A 64 7.90 -6.10 13.62
N ALA A 65 9.11 -6.62 13.87
CA ALA A 65 9.45 -8.01 13.58
C ALA A 65 8.55 -9.00 14.35
N TRP A 66 8.24 -8.74 15.62
CA TRP A 66 7.37 -9.63 16.38
C TRP A 66 5.90 -9.48 16.02
N HIS A 67 5.41 -8.26 15.85
CA HIS A 67 3.98 -7.98 15.88
C HIS A 67 3.36 -7.69 14.51
N VAL A 68 4.15 -7.36 13.49
CA VAL A 68 3.63 -6.93 12.19
C VAL A 68 4.28 -7.72 11.03
N PRO A 69 3.86 -8.98 10.78
CA PRO A 69 4.45 -9.84 9.76
C PRO A 69 4.47 -9.24 8.34
N GLU A 70 3.44 -8.47 7.98
CA GLU A 70 3.32 -7.78 6.69
C GLU A 70 4.44 -6.76 6.44
N LEU A 71 5.02 -6.21 7.51
CA LEU A 71 6.07 -5.21 7.40
C LEU A 71 7.49 -5.79 7.44
N ARG A 72 7.67 -7.05 7.81
CA ARG A 72 9.01 -7.67 7.97
C ARG A 72 9.87 -7.60 6.71
N ARG A 73 9.26 -7.66 5.52
CA ARG A 73 9.99 -7.56 4.24
C ARG A 73 10.71 -6.22 4.07
N TRP A 74 10.21 -5.17 4.71
CA TRP A 74 10.76 -3.82 4.63
C TRP A 74 11.96 -3.65 5.57
N LEU A 75 11.99 -4.39 6.70
CA LEU A 75 13.13 -4.40 7.62
C LEU A 75 14.43 -4.83 6.93
N VAL A 76 14.34 -5.66 5.89
CA VAL A 76 15.50 -6.11 5.08
C VAL A 76 16.23 -4.94 4.43
N ALA A 77 15.52 -3.86 4.09
CA ALA A 77 16.10 -2.67 3.48
C ALA A 77 16.53 -1.61 4.51
N ASN A 78 16.28 -1.82 5.80
CA ASN A 78 16.61 -0.85 6.84
C ASN A 78 18.10 -0.93 7.20
N PRO A 79 18.89 0.15 7.05
CA PRO A 79 20.31 0.14 7.37
C PRO A 79 20.61 0.03 8.88
N GLN A 80 19.64 0.30 9.76
CA GLN A 80 19.75 0.09 11.21
C GLN A 80 19.35 -1.33 11.63
N ALA A 81 18.85 -2.17 10.72
CA ALA A 81 18.51 -3.55 11.06
C ALA A 81 19.79 -4.33 11.40
N SER A 82 19.86 -4.82 12.64
CA SER A 82 21.01 -5.60 13.07
C SER A 82 21.04 -6.98 12.39
N PRO A 83 22.22 -7.63 12.31
CA PRO A 83 22.31 -8.99 11.79
C PRO A 83 21.38 -9.98 12.50
N GLU A 84 21.24 -9.87 13.83
CA GLU A 84 20.37 -10.72 14.64
C GLU A 84 18.89 -10.51 14.30
N LEU A 85 18.50 -9.26 14.03
CA LEU A 85 17.15 -8.93 13.57
C LEU A 85 16.86 -9.53 12.18
N LEU A 86 17.80 -9.38 11.24
CA LEU A 86 17.65 -9.94 9.89
C LEU A 86 17.64 -11.47 9.91
N GLU A 87 18.45 -12.09 10.76
CA GLU A 87 18.42 -13.53 11.00
C GLU A 87 17.05 -13.96 11.52
N TYR A 88 16.53 -13.30 12.56
CA TYR A 88 15.19 -13.57 13.07
C TYR A 88 14.13 -13.43 11.97
N VAL A 89 14.16 -12.34 11.19
CA VAL A 89 13.23 -12.10 10.08
C VAL A 89 13.32 -13.21 9.02
N SER A 90 14.53 -13.69 8.70
CA SER A 90 14.73 -14.78 7.75
C SER A 90 14.09 -16.10 8.21
N GLN A 91 14.16 -16.39 9.51
CA GLN A 91 13.60 -17.60 10.12
C GLN A 91 12.09 -17.50 10.31
N ALA A 92 11.63 -16.37 10.85
CA ALA A 92 10.21 -16.10 11.12
C ALA A 92 9.41 -15.89 9.83
N GLY A 93 10.06 -15.46 8.75
CA GLY A 93 9.45 -15.22 7.46
C GLY A 93 8.38 -14.12 7.50
N GLY A 94 7.51 -14.12 6.50
CA GLY A 94 6.46 -13.12 6.29
C GLY A 94 6.23 -12.90 4.79
N PRO A 95 5.13 -12.26 4.40
CA PRO A 95 4.87 -11.97 2.99
C PRO A 95 6.01 -11.19 2.35
N GLY A 96 6.61 -11.76 1.31
CA GLY A 96 7.69 -11.13 0.55
C GLY A 96 9.08 -11.09 1.21
N VAL A 97 9.25 -11.60 2.44
CA VAL A 97 10.55 -11.56 3.16
C VAL A 97 11.65 -12.29 2.39
N ARG A 98 11.38 -13.53 1.95
CA ARG A 98 12.36 -14.32 1.17
C ARG A 98 12.81 -13.56 -0.08
N ARG A 99 11.87 -12.97 -0.80
CA ARG A 99 12.18 -12.22 -2.03
C ARG A 99 13.00 -10.96 -1.73
N ALA A 100 12.68 -10.26 -0.65
CA ALA A 100 13.45 -9.09 -0.24
C ALA A 100 14.89 -9.45 0.12
N LEU A 101 15.11 -10.55 0.86
CA LEU A 101 16.45 -11.05 1.20
C LEU A 101 17.24 -11.45 -0.03
N GLU A 102 16.63 -12.18 -0.98
CA GLU A 102 17.28 -12.51 -2.26
C GLU A 102 17.76 -11.26 -2.98
N ILE A 103 16.92 -10.23 -3.11
CA ILE A 103 17.27 -8.97 -3.77
C ILE A 103 18.44 -8.29 -3.05
N LEU A 104 18.40 -8.21 -1.72
CA LEU A 104 19.47 -7.62 -0.92
C LEU A 104 20.80 -8.35 -1.17
N LEU A 105 20.79 -9.68 -1.08
CA LEU A 105 21.99 -10.49 -1.26
C LEU A 105 22.57 -10.36 -2.67
N THR A 106 21.72 -10.42 -3.69
CA THR A 106 22.14 -10.17 -5.09
C THR A 106 22.74 -8.76 -5.24
N SER A 107 22.16 -7.76 -4.58
CA SER A 107 22.69 -6.38 -4.65
C SER A 107 24.07 -6.23 -4.00
N ILE A 108 24.39 -7.05 -2.99
CA ILE A 108 25.71 -7.07 -2.34
C ILE A 108 26.74 -7.81 -3.20
N GLU A 109 26.31 -8.85 -3.93
CA GLU A 109 27.18 -9.62 -4.82
C GLU A 109 27.54 -8.85 -6.11
N GLU A 110 26.66 -7.95 -6.56
CA GLU A 110 26.82 -7.16 -7.79
C GLU A 110 27.52 -5.78 -7.59
N GLY A 111 27.77 -5.37 -6.34
CA GLY A 111 28.40 -4.09 -5.98
C GLY A 111 29.89 -4.19 -5.74
#